data_AF-A0A480B0V9-F1
#
_entry.id   AF-A0A480B0V9-F1
#
_cell.length_a   1.000
_cell.length_b   1.000
_cell.length_c   1.000
_cell.angle_alpha   90.00
_cell.angle_beta   90.00
_cell.angle_gamma   90.00
#
_symmetry.space_group_name_H-M   'P 1'
#
loop_
_entity.id
_entity.type
_entity.pdbx_description
1 polymer ?
#
loop_
_entity_poly.entity_id
_entity_poly.type
_entity_poly.pdbx_seq_one_letter_code
_entity_poly.pdbx_strand_id
1 'polypeptide(L)'
;MQALAVRDTAALLAQVQRQWGGQSDLWVFGYASLIWRPEFDAVEHRPALVRGWHRAFQMRSRINRGTPAQPGLVYALVSGGMCRGMVYRIPKDRGREELDRLWSREMPTGVYDPRWLRCQTMAGEVMALAFTLSRRSPNFTGRIDDHEMLRILRHAQGRYGTTLDYLVRTAESLRQHRMCDRESERLLALAQRAGLV
;
A
#
# COMPACT_ATOMS: atom_id res chain seq x y z
N MET A 1 -10.43 16.57 -17.98
CA MET A 1 -9.88 15.20 -17.78
C MET A 1 -8.37 15.26 -18.00
N GLN A 2 -7.55 15.32 -16.95
CA GLN A 2 -6.11 15.13 -17.12
C GLN A 2 -5.86 13.64 -17.35
N ALA A 3 -5.40 13.27 -18.54
CA ALA A 3 -4.83 11.96 -18.79
C ALA A 3 -3.64 11.80 -17.83
N LEU A 4 -3.74 10.84 -16.91
CA LEU A 4 -2.59 10.43 -16.11
C LEU A 4 -1.55 9.90 -17.09
N ALA A 5 -0.42 10.60 -17.25
CA ALA A 5 0.70 10.10 -18.03
C ALA A 5 1.07 8.72 -17.48
N VAL A 6 0.82 7.67 -18.27
CA VAL A 6 1.21 6.31 -17.92
C VAL A 6 2.72 6.31 -17.92
N ARG A 7 3.32 6.13 -16.74
CA ARG A 7 4.78 6.01 -16.64
C ARG A 7 5.21 4.71 -17.31
N ASP A 8 6.42 4.68 -17.83
CA ASP A 8 7.01 3.45 -18.36
C ASP A 8 7.28 2.48 -17.19
N THR A 9 6.29 1.62 -16.93
CA THR A 9 6.32 0.65 -15.84
C THR A 9 7.32 -0.46 -16.10
N ALA A 10 7.63 -0.75 -17.37
CA ALA A 10 8.62 -1.75 -17.75
C ALA A 10 10.04 -1.23 -17.47
N ALA A 11 10.34 0.03 -17.80
CA ALA A 11 11.62 0.64 -17.47
C ALA A 11 11.84 0.71 -15.95
N LEU A 12 10.80 1.06 -15.18
CA LEU A 12 10.84 1.05 -13.72
C LEU A 12 11.07 -0.35 -13.15
N LEU A 13 10.41 -1.39 -13.71
CA LEU A 13 10.63 -2.78 -13.30
C LEU A 13 12.08 -3.20 -13.55
N ALA A 14 12.60 -2.91 -14.74
CA ALA A 14 13.98 -3.22 -15.10
C ALA A 14 14.97 -2.50 -14.16
N GLN A 15 14.68 -1.26 -13.75
CA GLN A 15 15.48 -0.55 -12.75
C GLN A 15 15.43 -1.25 -11.38
N VAL A 16 14.26 -1.63 -10.91
CA VAL A 16 14.09 -2.33 -9.62
C VAL A 16 14.81 -3.69 -9.64
N GLN A 17 14.67 -4.46 -10.72
CA GLN A 17 15.38 -5.73 -10.91
C GLN A 17 16.91 -5.54 -10.89
N ARG A 18 17.43 -4.51 -11.57
CA ARG A 18 18.86 -4.18 -11.53
C ARG A 18 19.35 -3.79 -10.13
N GLN A 19 18.55 -3.01 -9.39
CA GLN A 19 18.88 -2.61 -8.02
C GLN A 19 18.87 -3.78 -7.04
N TRP A 20 17.94 -4.73 -7.22
CA TRP A 20 17.91 -5.96 -6.43
C TRP A 20 19.11 -6.87 -6.73
N GLY A 21 19.49 -6.99 -8.00
CA GLY A 21 20.65 -7.77 -8.44
C GLY A 21 20.48 -9.30 -8.42
N GLY A 22 19.44 -9.83 -7.77
CA GLY A 22 19.09 -11.25 -7.78
C GLY A 22 20.07 -12.18 -7.06
N GLN A 23 21.02 -11.63 -6.29
CA GLN A 23 22.04 -12.42 -5.57
C GLN A 23 21.60 -12.83 -4.17
N SER A 24 20.52 -12.24 -3.66
CA SER A 24 19.96 -12.48 -2.34
C SER A 24 18.44 -12.60 -2.41
N ASP A 25 17.84 -13.10 -1.33
CA ASP A 25 16.39 -13.18 -1.20
C ASP A 25 15.74 -11.79 -1.39
N LEU A 26 14.61 -11.78 -2.07
CA LEU A 26 13.82 -10.58 -2.27
C LEU A 26 13.01 -10.30 -1.00
N TRP A 27 13.09 -9.07 -0.51
CA TRP A 27 12.27 -8.61 0.59
C TRP A 27 11.24 -7.59 0.11
N VAL A 28 9.98 -7.75 0.54
CA VAL A 28 8.88 -6.83 0.23
C VAL A 28 8.30 -6.28 1.51
N PHE A 29 8.07 -4.97 1.58
CA PHE A 29 7.42 -4.30 2.71
C PHE A 29 5.94 -4.07 2.42
N GLY A 30 5.08 -4.76 3.15
CA GLY A 30 3.64 -4.58 3.15
C GLY A 30 3.18 -3.63 4.24
N TYR A 31 2.45 -2.59 3.85
CA TYR A 31 1.88 -1.61 4.79
C TYR A 31 0.34 -1.54 4.76
N ALA A 32 -0.34 -2.26 3.88
CA ALA A 32 -1.81 -2.25 3.79
C ALA A 32 -2.35 -3.59 3.26
N SER A 33 -2.83 -3.64 2.01
CA SER A 33 -3.42 -4.83 1.39
C SER A 33 -2.52 -6.05 1.45
N LEU A 34 -1.20 -5.86 1.30
CA LEU A 34 -0.23 -6.95 1.38
C LEU A 34 -0.20 -7.64 2.75
N ILE A 35 -0.64 -6.98 3.82
CA ILE A 35 -0.66 -7.57 5.17
C ILE A 35 -1.69 -8.71 5.26
N TRP A 36 -2.88 -8.52 4.69
CA TRP A 36 -3.98 -9.50 4.73
C TRP A 36 -4.24 -10.21 3.40
N ARG A 37 -3.55 -9.81 2.33
CA ARG A 37 -3.63 -10.41 0.99
C ARG A 37 -2.28 -10.23 0.27
N PRO A 38 -1.23 -10.98 0.66
CA PRO A 38 0.10 -10.85 0.05
C PRO A 38 0.13 -11.28 -1.42
N GLU A 39 -0.58 -12.36 -1.80
CA GLU A 39 -0.60 -12.93 -3.17
C GLU A 39 0.79 -13.26 -3.74
N PHE A 40 1.75 -13.56 -2.87
CA PHE A 40 3.04 -14.14 -3.20
C PHE A 40 3.43 -15.19 -2.15
N ASP A 41 4.30 -16.12 -2.53
CA ASP A 41 4.75 -17.19 -1.65
C ASP A 41 6.05 -16.80 -0.92
N ALA A 42 5.88 -16.19 0.26
CA ALA A 42 6.96 -15.84 1.15
C ALA A 42 7.24 -16.96 2.15
N VAL A 43 8.50 -17.36 2.27
CA VAL A 43 8.93 -18.39 3.24
C VAL A 43 9.06 -17.84 4.65
N GLU A 44 8.95 -16.53 4.80
CA GLU A 44 9.04 -15.84 6.06
C GLU A 44 8.32 -14.50 6.01
N HIS A 45 7.64 -14.15 7.10
CA HIS A 45 7.12 -12.81 7.32
C HIS A 45 7.32 -12.36 8.76
N ARG A 46 7.69 -11.09 8.97
CA ARG A 46 7.82 -10.53 10.32
C ARG A 46 7.53 -9.03 10.40
N PRO A 47 7.05 -8.54 11.56
CA PRO A 47 6.80 -7.13 11.76
C PRO A 47 8.06 -6.29 11.52
N ALA A 48 7.87 -5.13 10.91
CA ALA A 48 8.93 -4.19 10.63
C ALA A 48 8.48 -2.74 10.83
N LEU A 49 9.45 -1.88 11.15
CA LEU A 49 9.27 -0.44 11.21
C LEU A 49 10.11 0.25 10.13
N VAL A 50 9.50 1.11 9.35
CA VAL A 50 10.19 2.04 8.45
C VAL A 50 10.07 3.46 8.99
N ARG A 51 11.16 4.23 8.94
CA ARG A 51 11.22 5.64 9.38
C ARG A 51 11.25 6.56 8.17
N GLY A 52 10.73 7.79 8.33
CA GLY A 52 10.61 8.76 7.24
C GLY A 52 9.42 8.49 6.31
N TRP A 53 8.54 7.56 6.68
CA TRP A 53 7.37 7.14 5.92
C TRP A 53 6.18 6.89 6.83
N HIS A 54 4.97 7.23 6.40
CA HIS A 54 3.75 6.98 7.15
C HIS A 54 2.69 6.38 6.22
N ARG A 55 1.86 5.51 6.80
CA ARG A 55 0.66 4.99 6.16
C ARG A 55 -0.38 6.10 6.07
N ALA A 56 -0.93 6.33 4.88
CA ALA A 56 -1.90 7.38 4.63
C ALA A 56 -3.07 6.85 3.80
N PHE A 57 -4.30 6.97 4.30
CA PHE A 57 -5.52 6.66 3.53
C PHE A 57 -5.88 7.83 2.60
N GLN A 58 -4.93 8.20 1.73
CA GLN A 58 -4.91 9.47 1.00
C GLN A 58 -4.51 9.31 -0.47
N MET A 59 -4.76 8.12 -1.03
CA MET A 59 -4.56 7.87 -2.46
C MET A 59 -5.89 7.64 -3.15
N ARG A 60 -6.17 8.43 -4.18
CA ARG A 60 -7.38 8.31 -5.00
C ARG A 60 -7.36 7.00 -5.80
N SER A 61 -8.42 6.21 -5.69
CA SER A 61 -8.61 4.95 -6.41
C SER A 61 -9.77 5.06 -7.39
N ARG A 62 -9.48 4.88 -8.69
CA ARG A 62 -10.48 4.96 -9.78
C ARG A 62 -10.78 3.62 -10.45
N ILE A 63 -10.18 2.54 -9.93
CA ILE A 63 -10.30 1.19 -10.51
C ILE A 63 -10.56 0.18 -9.39
N ASN A 64 -9.69 0.15 -8.38
CA ASN A 64 -9.69 -0.93 -7.40
C ASN A 64 -10.79 -0.79 -6.33
N ARG A 65 -10.98 0.43 -5.82
CA ARG A 65 -11.91 0.74 -4.71
C ARG A 65 -12.86 1.89 -5.04
N GLY A 66 -12.97 2.23 -6.31
CA GLY A 66 -13.84 3.26 -6.86
C GLY A 66 -13.82 3.20 -8.38
N THR A 67 -14.49 4.14 -9.02
CA THR A 67 -14.54 4.32 -10.47
C THR A 67 -14.03 5.72 -10.86
N PRO A 68 -13.85 6.03 -12.16
CA PRO A 68 -13.54 7.40 -12.57
C PRO A 68 -14.64 8.41 -12.17
N ALA A 69 -15.91 8.00 -12.22
CA ALA A 69 -17.06 8.84 -11.86
C ALA A 69 -17.26 8.95 -10.34
N GLN A 70 -16.95 7.89 -9.59
CA GLN A 70 -17.05 7.84 -8.14
C GLN A 70 -15.75 7.29 -7.53
N PRO A 71 -14.70 8.14 -7.45
CA PRO A 71 -13.41 7.70 -6.94
C PRO A 71 -13.48 7.31 -5.47
N GLY A 72 -12.79 6.23 -5.15
CA GLY A 72 -12.54 5.77 -3.79
C GLY A 72 -11.21 6.23 -3.24
N LEU A 73 -10.86 5.70 -2.07
CA LEU A 73 -9.56 5.90 -1.45
C LEU A 73 -8.90 4.55 -1.15
N VAL A 74 -7.57 4.56 -1.19
CA VAL A 74 -6.74 3.47 -0.73
C VAL A 74 -5.55 4.01 0.07
N TYR A 75 -4.84 3.11 0.74
CA TYR A 75 -3.63 3.44 1.47
C TYR A 75 -2.48 3.67 0.52
N ALA A 76 -1.61 4.59 0.91
CA ALA A 76 -0.30 4.79 0.32
C ALA A 76 0.75 4.96 1.43
N LEU A 77 2.01 4.70 1.08
CA LEU A 77 3.15 5.03 1.92
C LEU A 77 3.73 6.37 1.47
N VAL A 78 3.58 7.41 2.30
CA VAL A 78 3.93 8.79 1.96
C VAL A 78 5.04 9.29 2.88
N SER A 79 5.87 10.22 2.41
CA SER A 79 7.00 10.75 3.18
C SER A 79 6.58 11.42 4.51
N GLY A 80 7.40 11.21 5.54
CA GLY A 80 7.25 11.72 6.92
C GLY A 80 6.86 10.64 7.92
N GLY A 81 7.19 10.83 9.21
CA GLY A 81 6.75 9.96 10.31
C GLY A 81 7.43 8.58 10.36
N MET A 82 6.68 7.58 10.79
CA MET A 82 7.08 6.17 10.80
C MET A 82 5.89 5.28 10.46
N CYS A 83 6.15 4.09 9.92
CA CYS A 83 5.12 3.13 9.54
C CYS A 83 5.51 1.73 10.02
N ARG A 84 4.63 1.11 10.80
CA ARG A 84 4.71 -0.32 11.13
C ARG A 84 4.03 -1.12 10.05
N GLY A 85 4.72 -2.11 9.51
CA GLY A 85 4.19 -3.03 8.50
C GLY A 85 4.77 -4.42 8.68
N MET A 86 4.68 -5.22 7.63
CA MET A 86 5.23 -6.57 7.55
C MET A 86 6.31 -6.59 6.47
N VAL A 87 7.45 -7.24 6.74
CA VAL A 87 8.37 -7.63 5.67
C VAL A 87 8.16 -9.10 5.32
N TYR A 88 8.29 -9.43 4.05
CA TYR A 88 8.13 -10.76 3.50
C TYR A 88 9.40 -11.16 2.78
N ARG A 89 9.96 -12.33 3.10
CA ARG A 89 11.15 -12.89 2.42
C ARG A 89 10.71 -13.87 1.36
N ILE A 90 11.11 -13.62 0.13
CA ILE A 90 10.91 -14.48 -1.02
C ILE A 90 12.27 -15.07 -1.40
N PRO A 91 12.40 -16.40 -1.49
CA PRO A 91 13.63 -17.06 -1.89
C PRO A 91 14.17 -16.53 -3.22
N LYS A 92 15.50 -16.36 -3.33
CA LYS A 92 16.16 -15.77 -4.51
C LYS A 92 15.78 -16.42 -5.85
N ASP A 93 15.60 -17.74 -5.86
CA ASP A 93 15.28 -18.56 -7.02
C ASP A 93 13.89 -18.25 -7.59
N ARG A 94 12.97 -17.80 -6.73
CA ARG A 94 11.62 -17.34 -7.12
C ARG A 94 11.47 -15.82 -7.16
N GLY A 95 12.45 -15.07 -6.65
CA GLY A 95 12.34 -13.63 -6.45
C GLY A 95 12.01 -12.86 -7.72
N ARG A 96 12.49 -13.29 -8.89
CA ARG A 96 12.16 -12.62 -10.16
C ARG A 96 10.71 -12.81 -10.58
N GLU A 97 10.22 -14.05 -10.55
CA GLU A 97 8.84 -14.37 -10.90
C GLU A 97 7.85 -13.67 -9.97
N GLU A 98 8.10 -13.73 -8.66
CA GLU A 98 7.23 -13.10 -7.66
C GLU A 98 7.28 -11.57 -7.75
N LEU A 99 8.44 -10.98 -8.10
CA LEU A 99 8.53 -9.55 -8.38
C LEU A 99 7.68 -9.15 -9.59
N ASP A 100 7.69 -9.93 -10.67
CA ASP A 100 6.90 -9.63 -11.88
C ASP A 100 5.38 -9.74 -11.61
N ARG A 101 4.97 -10.73 -10.79
CA ARG A 101 3.58 -10.87 -10.30
C ARG A 101 3.18 -9.69 -9.43
N LEU A 102 4.00 -9.34 -8.44
CA LEU A 102 3.78 -8.19 -7.57
C LEU A 102 3.72 -6.88 -8.38
N TRP A 103 4.56 -6.74 -9.41
CA TRP A 103 4.57 -5.59 -10.29
C TRP A 103 3.26 -5.44 -11.05
N SER A 104 2.76 -6.54 -11.62
CA SER A 104 1.47 -6.55 -12.35
C SER A 104 0.30 -6.13 -11.47
N ARG A 105 0.38 -6.42 -10.16
CA ARG A 105 -0.61 -6.02 -9.16
C ARG A 105 -0.51 -4.55 -8.75
N GLU A 106 0.69 -4.08 -8.40
CA GLU A 106 0.87 -2.77 -7.75
C GLU A 106 1.16 -1.64 -8.75
N MET A 107 1.77 -1.95 -9.90
CA MET A 107 2.26 -0.98 -10.88
C MET A 107 1.54 -0.98 -12.24
N PRO A 108 0.26 -1.38 -12.42
CA PRO A 108 -0.36 -1.46 -13.75
C PRO A 108 -0.42 -0.11 -14.49
N THR A 109 -0.52 1.00 -13.76
CA THR A 109 -0.52 2.37 -14.31
C THR A 109 0.72 3.17 -13.92
N GLY A 110 1.65 2.55 -13.18
CA GLY A 110 2.78 3.24 -12.56
C GLY A 110 2.32 4.35 -11.62
N VAL A 111 1.38 4.10 -10.70
CA VAL A 111 0.92 5.11 -9.74
C VAL A 111 1.91 5.35 -8.59
N TYR A 112 2.71 4.33 -8.24
CA TYR A 112 3.65 4.38 -7.12
C TYR A 112 5.10 4.63 -7.54
N ASP A 113 5.88 5.18 -6.63
CA ASP A 113 7.34 5.24 -6.70
C ASP A 113 7.91 4.03 -5.94
N PRO A 114 8.43 3.01 -6.63
CA PRO A 114 9.07 1.87 -5.98
C PRO A 114 10.37 2.31 -5.30
N ARG A 115 10.57 1.91 -4.05
CA ARG A 115 11.75 2.27 -3.25
C ARG A 115 12.23 1.11 -2.41
N TRP A 116 13.55 0.95 -2.33
CA TRP A 116 14.20 0.08 -1.35
C TRP A 116 14.31 0.81 -0.01
N LEU A 117 13.61 0.33 1.01
CA LEU A 117 13.56 0.93 2.33
C LEU A 117 14.28 0.06 3.35
N ARG A 118 15.01 0.72 4.26
CA ARG A 118 15.55 0.10 5.47
C ARG A 118 14.41 -0.21 6.43
N CYS A 119 14.18 -1.49 6.67
CA CYS A 119 13.10 -1.99 7.52
C CYS A 119 13.71 -2.56 8.81
N GLN A 120 13.40 -1.94 9.94
CA GLN A 120 13.87 -2.37 11.25
C GLN A 120 12.99 -3.53 11.74
N THR A 121 13.58 -4.71 11.97
CA THR A 121 12.87 -5.88 12.53
C THR A 121 13.53 -6.32 13.84
N MET A 122 12.88 -7.22 14.58
CA MET A 122 13.48 -7.80 15.79
C MET A 122 14.73 -8.65 15.52
N ALA A 123 14.92 -9.13 14.29
CA ALA A 123 16.06 -9.93 13.89
C ALA A 123 17.14 -9.13 13.15
N GLY A 124 17.03 -7.79 13.16
CA GLY A 124 17.93 -6.90 12.45
C GLY A 124 17.25 -6.14 11.30
N GLU A 125 18.05 -5.30 10.64
CA GLU A 125 17.60 -4.50 9.51
C GLU A 125 17.59 -5.33 8.22
N VAL A 126 16.54 -5.17 7.41
CA VAL A 126 16.47 -5.72 6.05
C VAL A 126 16.15 -4.60 5.04
N MET A 127 16.72 -4.69 3.85
CA MET A 127 16.35 -3.81 2.73
C MET A 127 15.18 -4.43 1.98
N ALA A 128 14.01 -3.77 1.98
CA ALA A 128 12.80 -4.29 1.35
C ALA A 128 12.22 -3.32 0.32
N LEU A 129 11.66 -3.86 -0.76
CA LEU A 129 10.92 -3.12 -1.76
C LEU A 129 9.58 -2.65 -1.18
N ALA A 130 9.31 -1.35 -1.29
CA ALA A 130 8.05 -0.74 -0.93
C ALA A 130 7.52 0.12 -2.08
N PHE A 131 6.20 0.15 -2.24
CA PHE A 131 5.52 1.01 -3.20
C PHE A 131 5.07 2.29 -2.50
N THR A 132 5.72 3.42 -2.80
CA THR A 132 5.47 4.71 -2.15
C THR A 132 4.66 5.65 -3.03
N LEU A 133 4.08 6.70 -2.46
CA LEU A 133 3.38 7.73 -3.22
C LEU A 133 4.00 9.11 -2.93
N SER A 134 4.51 9.76 -3.97
CA SER A 134 4.95 11.15 -3.87
C SER A 134 3.78 12.07 -3.48
N ARG A 135 4.05 13.01 -2.58
CA ARG A 135 3.10 14.09 -2.23
C ARG A 135 2.76 15.01 -3.42
N ARG A 136 3.58 14.99 -4.48
CA ARG A 136 3.33 15.70 -5.74
C ARG A 136 2.48 14.89 -6.72
N SER A 137 2.14 13.65 -6.38
CA SER A 137 1.31 12.81 -7.23
C SER A 137 -0.08 13.42 -7.39
N PRO A 138 -0.66 13.46 -8.60
CA PRO A 138 -2.05 13.88 -8.81
C PRO A 138 -3.08 12.93 -8.12
N ASN A 139 -2.62 11.76 -7.66
CA ASN A 139 -3.44 10.82 -6.91
C ASN A 139 -3.33 11.00 -5.39
N PHE A 140 -2.41 11.83 -4.90
CA PHE A 140 -2.33 12.19 -3.49
C PHE A 140 -3.44 13.20 -3.18
N THR A 141 -4.35 12.86 -2.27
CA THR A 141 -5.47 13.74 -1.91
C THR A 141 -5.15 14.69 -0.77
N GLY A 142 -4.09 14.39 0.00
CA GLY A 142 -3.95 14.97 1.33
C GLY A 142 -5.12 14.59 2.23
N ARG A 143 -5.33 15.38 3.29
CA ARG A 143 -6.46 15.20 4.20
C ARG A 143 -7.71 15.79 3.55
N ILE A 144 -8.77 14.98 3.49
CA ILE A 144 -10.12 15.43 3.17
C ILE A 144 -10.93 15.55 4.45
N ASP A 145 -11.99 16.37 4.43
CA ASP A 145 -12.89 16.52 5.56
C ASP A 145 -13.73 15.26 5.80
N ASP A 146 -14.33 15.18 7.00
CA ASP A 146 -15.08 13.99 7.42
C ASP A 146 -16.38 13.81 6.62
N HIS A 147 -16.99 14.88 6.08
CA HIS A 147 -18.19 14.77 5.26
C HIS A 147 -17.87 14.11 3.91
N GLU A 148 -16.82 14.58 3.24
CA GLU A 148 -16.35 13.95 2.00
C GLU A 148 -15.84 12.52 2.24
N MET A 149 -15.15 12.26 3.36
CA MET A 149 -14.73 10.91 3.73
C MET A 149 -15.92 9.96 3.90
N LEU A 150 -16.97 10.37 4.64
CA LEU A 150 -18.18 9.58 4.81
C LEU A 150 -18.90 9.33 3.49
N ARG A 151 -18.93 10.32 2.59
CA ARG A 151 -19.49 10.16 1.24
C ARG A 151 -18.74 9.09 0.45
N ILE A 152 -17.40 9.11 0.49
CA ILE A 152 -16.56 8.10 -0.16
C ILE A 152 -16.80 6.72 0.46
N LEU A 153 -16.78 6.60 1.79
CA LEU A 153 -16.98 5.33 2.47
C LEU A 153 -18.35 4.71 2.17
N ARG A 154 -19.39 5.53 2.05
CA ARG A 154 -20.75 5.07 1.77
C ARG A 154 -20.96 4.58 0.33
N HIS A 155 -20.26 5.15 -0.64
CA HIS A 155 -20.62 4.96 -2.05
C HIS A 155 -19.50 4.41 -2.94
N ALA A 156 -18.23 4.62 -2.62
CA ALA A 156 -17.16 4.25 -3.54
C ALA A 156 -16.93 2.73 -3.58
N GLN A 157 -17.16 2.15 -4.77
CA GLN A 157 -16.94 0.74 -5.08
C GLN A 157 -16.16 0.59 -6.38
N GLY A 158 -15.19 -0.32 -6.39
CA GLY A 158 -14.42 -0.67 -7.58
C GLY A 158 -14.29 -2.17 -7.76
N ARG A 159 -13.34 -2.58 -8.61
CA ARG A 159 -13.08 -3.98 -8.98
C ARG A 159 -12.92 -4.92 -7.79
N TYR A 160 -12.37 -4.44 -6.68
CA TYR A 160 -12.07 -5.26 -5.50
C TYR A 160 -13.00 -4.99 -4.31
N GLY A 161 -14.15 -4.36 -4.54
CA GLY A 161 -15.15 -4.03 -3.50
C GLY A 161 -15.10 -2.56 -3.08
N THR A 162 -15.69 -2.26 -1.92
CA THR A 162 -15.85 -0.87 -1.46
C THR A 162 -14.57 -0.31 -0.83
N THR A 163 -14.47 1.02 -0.79
CA THR A 163 -13.43 1.72 0.01
C THR A 163 -13.59 1.43 1.50
N LEU A 164 -14.83 1.28 1.99
CA LEU A 164 -15.12 0.96 3.38
C LEU A 164 -14.60 -0.43 3.78
N ASP A 165 -14.89 -1.46 2.98
CA ASP A 165 -14.38 -2.82 3.23
C ASP A 165 -12.85 -2.84 3.28
N TYR A 166 -12.22 -2.01 2.45
CA TYR A 166 -10.78 -1.90 2.39
C TYR A 166 -10.18 -1.26 3.65
N LEU A 167 -10.82 -0.21 4.17
CA LEU A 167 -10.48 0.41 5.45
C LEU A 167 -10.64 -0.59 6.60
N VAL A 168 -11.80 -1.26 6.69
CA VAL A 168 -12.13 -2.22 7.76
C VAL A 168 -11.12 -3.36 7.81
N ARG A 169 -10.94 -4.08 6.69
CA ARG A 169 -10.01 -5.21 6.61
C ARG A 169 -8.58 -4.83 6.96
N THR A 170 -8.15 -3.64 6.53
CA THR A 170 -6.81 -3.15 6.85
C THR A 170 -6.69 -2.83 8.33
N ALA A 171 -7.65 -2.11 8.92
CA ALA A 171 -7.63 -1.79 10.36
C ALA A 171 -7.65 -3.07 11.23
N GLU A 172 -8.49 -4.04 10.90
CA GLU A 172 -8.56 -5.34 11.59
C GLU A 172 -7.23 -6.10 11.53
N SER A 173 -6.65 -6.23 10.33
CA SER A 173 -5.36 -6.88 10.14
C SER A 173 -4.24 -6.18 10.92
N LEU A 174 -4.25 -4.84 10.94
CA LEU A 174 -3.29 -4.08 11.75
C LEU A 174 -3.45 -4.35 13.24
N ARG A 175 -4.68 -4.42 13.77
CA ARG A 175 -4.94 -4.78 15.18
C ARG A 175 -4.44 -6.20 15.50
N GLN A 176 -4.74 -7.18 14.64
CA GLN A 176 -4.31 -8.57 14.81
C GLN A 176 -2.79 -8.70 14.94
N HIS A 177 -2.05 -7.89 14.18
CA HIS A 177 -0.58 -7.86 14.24
C HIS A 177 -0.01 -6.84 15.23
N ARG A 178 -0.83 -6.23 16.10
CA ARG A 178 -0.42 -5.21 17.08
C ARG A 178 0.27 -3.98 16.45
N MET A 179 -0.15 -3.63 15.22
CA MET A 179 0.31 -2.50 14.42
C MET A 179 -0.74 -1.37 14.36
N CYS A 180 -1.38 -1.07 15.49
CA CYS A 180 -2.47 -0.08 15.55
C CYS A 180 -2.09 1.26 14.90
N ASP A 181 -2.97 1.75 14.05
CA ASP A 181 -2.77 2.95 13.24
C ASP A 181 -3.83 4.00 13.57
N ARG A 182 -3.42 5.08 14.23
CA ARG A 182 -4.34 6.06 14.83
C ARG A 182 -5.33 6.64 13.81
N GLU A 183 -4.90 6.89 12.58
CA GLU A 183 -5.79 7.46 11.56
C GLU A 183 -6.79 6.42 11.05
N SER A 184 -6.35 5.17 10.82
CA SER A 184 -7.25 4.08 10.45
C SER A 184 -8.32 3.83 11.53
N GLU A 185 -7.91 3.86 12.81
CA GLU A 185 -8.83 3.77 13.96
C GLU A 185 -9.82 4.93 14.02
N ARG A 186 -9.34 6.17 13.78
CA ARG A 186 -10.20 7.36 13.73
C ARG A 186 -11.24 7.26 12.62
N LEU A 187 -10.83 6.83 11.43
CA LEU A 187 -11.71 6.66 10.28
C LEU A 187 -12.73 5.54 10.48
N LEU A 188 -12.33 4.45 11.14
CA LEU A 188 -13.26 3.38 11.48
C LEU A 188 -14.29 3.85 12.51
N ALA A 189 -13.87 4.59 13.54
CA ALA A 189 -14.79 5.20 14.51
C ALA A 189 -15.73 6.23 13.85
N LEU A 190 -15.25 6.97 12.84
CA LEU A 190 -16.08 7.87 12.04
C LEU A 190 -17.17 7.09 11.27
N ALA A 191 -16.81 5.98 10.63
CA ALA A 191 -17.73 5.11 9.91
C ALA A 191 -18.80 4.48 10.85
N GLN A 192 -18.38 4.02 12.04
CA GLN A 192 -19.27 3.46 13.07
C GLN A 192 -20.31 4.49 13.54
N ARG A 193 -19.87 5.71 13.88
CA ARG A 193 -20.79 6.80 14.30
C ARG A 193 -21.79 7.19 13.22
N ALA A 194 -21.46 6.94 11.95
CA ALA A 194 -22.34 7.18 10.81
C ALA A 194 -23.19 5.96 10.41
N GLY A 195 -23.14 4.86 11.18
CA GLY A 195 -23.91 3.64 10.94
C GLY A 195 -23.52 2.87 9.67
N LEU A 196 -22.26 2.99 9.24
CA LEU A 196 -21.75 2.29 8.05
C LEU A 196 -21.20 0.88 8.35
N VAL A 197 -20.82 0.64 9.61
CA VAL A 197 -20.25 -0.62 10.14
C VAL A 197 -20.71 -0.83 11.57
#